data_AF-A0A085V773-F1
#
_entry.id   AF-A0A085V773-F1
#
_cell.length_a   1.000
_cell.length_b   1.000
_cell.length_c   1.000
_cell.angle_alpha   90.00
_cell.angle_beta   90.00
_cell.angle_gamma   90.00
#
_symmetry.space_group_name_H-M   'P 1'
#
loop_
_entity.id
_entity.type
_entity.pdbx_description
1 polymer ?
#
loop_
_entity_poly.entity_id
_entity_poly.type
_entity_poly.pdbx_seq_one_letter_code
_entity_poly.pdbx_strand_id
1 'polypeptide(L)'
;MHFLALAVDYDGTIAENGSVPPQVCASLTTLKNSGRKLLLVTGRELQALKHHFPHLDLFDLVVAENGALLYDPVTDTEELIAEPASMDLVSRLRDKGVSPLSVGRSVIATWHPWEEAVINSIRELGLELQMTFNKDAIMVLPPGVNKASGLAAALRTLGICELNVVGVGDAENDHSFLSICGCSAAVSNAIDSIKASADVCLSLDHGRGVCELVDMLLEKDATLVPIERIGLELGQTLKARKVWMPAESVLLVIGNSGSGKSSYVTWLTERMVQAHQGFCIIDPEGDYLTLEDAVTVGGLTVPPTTEESVHHLLQAQLNVVVSALALDPPARIQLFGEMLPFIQDLRRVSGRPYWLIVDEAHYMLPHCAVWPPGFLGNMGAIIVAVDFDQVCPAVLDGVNVLVTLGSTARELVEQFAKRIQRRCPDFPERSPGPEYACLWDLHDGAEVVLLNQLSPVQKHHRHSGKYVAGDVGAWHAFRFSALCQSASNLTEFLSLSTRLEDTALRGYMNAGDFSNWFREVIRDDVLANKTHQVETDATLAPKEALKQISQLVQSRYHL
;
A
#
# COMPACT_ATOMS: atom_id res chain seq x y z
N MET A 1 2.06 -17.73 -1.23
CA MET A 1 2.97 -17.49 -2.36
C MET A 1 3.03 -15.98 -2.52
N HIS A 2 4.11 -15.41 -2.03
CA HIS A 2 4.36 -13.98 -2.03
C HIS A 2 4.92 -13.53 -3.37
N PHE A 3 6.01 -14.14 -3.83
CA PHE A 3 6.61 -13.78 -5.10
C PHE A 3 5.88 -14.50 -6.22
N LEU A 4 5.30 -13.73 -7.15
CA LEU A 4 4.46 -14.21 -8.24
C LEU A 4 5.21 -14.29 -9.57
N ALA A 5 6.36 -13.62 -9.70
CA ALA A 5 7.14 -13.61 -10.93
C ALA A 5 8.65 -13.60 -10.69
N LEU A 6 9.39 -14.15 -11.64
CA LEU A 6 10.84 -14.00 -11.77
C LEU A 6 11.16 -13.23 -13.07
N ALA A 7 11.82 -12.09 -12.93
CA ALA A 7 12.39 -11.30 -14.02
C ALA A 7 13.89 -11.57 -14.12
N VAL A 8 14.33 -12.10 -15.26
CA VAL A 8 15.74 -12.48 -15.47
C VAL A 8 16.35 -11.65 -16.60
N ASP A 9 17.58 -11.20 -16.42
CA ASP A 9 18.39 -10.76 -17.56
C ASP A 9 18.82 -11.95 -18.45
N TYR A 10 19.16 -11.66 -19.71
CA TYR A 10 19.66 -12.63 -20.66
C TYR A 10 21.18 -12.86 -20.58
N ASP A 11 21.98 -11.86 -20.95
CA ASP A 11 23.42 -12.00 -21.25
C ASP A 11 24.27 -11.93 -19.99
N GLY A 12 24.97 -13.00 -19.62
CA GLY A 12 25.72 -13.02 -18.37
C GLY A 12 24.86 -13.48 -17.17
N THR A 13 23.56 -13.64 -17.38
CA THR A 13 22.60 -14.09 -16.37
C THR A 13 22.03 -15.48 -16.68
N ILE A 14 21.18 -15.68 -17.68
CA ILE A 14 20.75 -17.05 -18.07
C ILE A 14 21.58 -17.65 -19.21
N ALA A 15 22.20 -16.80 -20.02
CA ALA A 15 23.01 -17.20 -21.16
C ALA A 15 24.51 -17.07 -20.86
N GLU A 16 25.26 -18.09 -21.25
CA GLU A 16 26.72 -18.10 -21.25
C GLU A 16 27.19 -18.20 -22.71
N ASN A 17 28.02 -17.26 -23.15
CA ASN A 17 28.45 -17.17 -24.57
C ASN A 17 27.28 -17.13 -25.58
N GLY A 18 26.17 -16.49 -25.19
CA GLY A 18 24.97 -16.35 -26.03
C GLY A 18 24.13 -17.63 -26.18
N SER A 19 24.39 -18.66 -25.38
CA SER A 19 23.59 -19.89 -25.34
C SER A 19 23.04 -20.13 -23.93
N VAL A 20 21.80 -20.60 -23.85
CA VAL A 20 21.16 -20.96 -22.57
C VAL A 20 21.27 -22.48 -22.38
N PRO A 21 21.94 -22.96 -21.32
CA PRO A 21 22.06 -24.40 -21.08
C PRO A 21 20.68 -25.07 -20.83
N PRO A 22 20.45 -26.31 -21.29
CA PRO A 22 19.16 -27.00 -21.11
C PRO A 22 18.71 -27.14 -19.65
N GLN A 23 19.66 -27.25 -18.71
CA GLN A 23 19.36 -27.31 -17.28
C GLN A 23 18.68 -26.01 -16.77
N VAL A 24 19.06 -24.86 -17.32
CA VAL A 24 18.47 -23.56 -16.97
C VAL A 24 17.02 -23.52 -17.46
N CYS A 25 16.77 -23.93 -18.70
CA CYS A 25 15.41 -24.05 -19.22
C CYS A 25 14.55 -24.99 -18.36
N ALA A 26 15.11 -26.13 -17.92
CA ALA A 26 14.40 -27.06 -17.04
C ALA A 26 14.09 -26.45 -15.67
N SER A 27 15.03 -25.72 -15.08
CA SER A 27 14.83 -25.03 -13.80
C SER A 27 13.77 -23.92 -13.90
N LEU A 28 13.84 -23.07 -14.94
CA LEU A 28 12.81 -22.07 -15.23
C LEU A 28 11.43 -22.72 -15.45
N THR A 29 11.38 -23.85 -16.16
CA THR A 29 10.12 -24.61 -16.34
C THR A 29 9.57 -25.10 -15.01
N THR A 30 10.40 -25.59 -14.10
CA THR A 30 9.99 -25.97 -12.73
C THR A 30 9.40 -24.78 -12.00
N LEU A 31 10.01 -23.60 -12.10
CA LEU A 31 9.46 -22.39 -11.48
C LEU A 31 8.10 -22.02 -12.08
N LYS A 32 7.97 -22.04 -13.42
CA LYS A 32 6.70 -21.76 -14.10
C LYS A 32 5.59 -22.73 -13.68
N ASN A 33 5.93 -24.01 -13.51
CA ASN A 33 5.01 -25.05 -13.04
C ASN A 33 4.56 -24.85 -11.59
N SER A 34 5.26 -24.04 -10.79
CA SER A 34 4.79 -23.63 -9.45
C SER A 34 3.65 -22.61 -9.49
N GLY A 35 3.29 -22.11 -10.68
CA GLY A 35 2.27 -21.08 -10.89
C GLY A 35 2.83 -19.66 -11.00
N ARG A 36 4.14 -19.49 -10.87
CA ARG A 36 4.83 -18.20 -11.04
C ARG A 36 5.03 -17.85 -12.51
N LYS A 37 5.12 -16.55 -12.78
CA LYS A 37 5.38 -15.98 -14.10
C LYS A 37 6.87 -15.84 -14.37
N LEU A 38 7.25 -15.97 -15.63
CA LEU A 38 8.62 -15.73 -16.08
C LEU A 38 8.66 -14.53 -17.01
N LEU A 39 9.55 -13.60 -16.71
CA LEU A 39 9.80 -12.39 -17.50
C LEU A 39 11.26 -12.39 -17.94
N LEU A 40 11.50 -12.21 -19.24
CA LEU A 40 12.84 -12.00 -19.76
C LEU A 40 13.06 -10.51 -19.97
N VAL A 41 14.15 -9.94 -19.46
CA VAL A 41 14.46 -8.52 -19.57
C VAL A 41 15.83 -8.36 -20.22
N THR A 42 15.91 -7.85 -21.45
CA THR A 42 17.17 -7.84 -22.21
C THR A 42 17.39 -6.56 -23.00
N GLY A 43 18.67 -6.23 -23.20
CA GLY A 43 19.09 -5.18 -24.14
C GLY A 43 19.10 -5.63 -25.60
N ARG A 44 18.94 -6.94 -25.86
CA ARG A 44 19.00 -7.49 -27.23
C ARG A 44 17.82 -7.03 -28.08
N GLU A 45 18.10 -6.90 -29.37
CA GLU A 45 17.07 -6.80 -30.41
C GLU A 45 16.27 -8.10 -30.47
N LEU A 46 14.96 -7.99 -30.63
CA LEU A 46 14.07 -9.15 -30.60
C LEU A 46 14.42 -10.18 -31.68
N GLN A 47 14.80 -9.76 -32.88
CA GLN A 47 15.16 -10.69 -33.96
C GLN A 47 16.44 -11.48 -33.66
N ALA A 48 17.46 -10.81 -33.12
CA ALA A 48 18.67 -11.49 -32.68
C ALA A 48 18.36 -12.47 -31.54
N LEU A 49 17.49 -12.07 -30.60
CA LEU A 49 17.06 -12.92 -29.50
C LEU A 49 16.31 -14.17 -30.00
N LYS A 50 15.32 -14.01 -30.90
CA LYS A 50 14.58 -15.14 -31.52
C LYS A 50 15.51 -16.13 -32.23
N HIS A 51 16.58 -15.62 -32.85
CA HIS A 51 17.57 -16.46 -33.52
C HIS A 51 18.46 -17.26 -32.54
N HIS A 52 18.92 -16.61 -31.46
CA HIS A 52 19.85 -17.23 -30.51
C HIS A 52 19.16 -18.09 -29.45
N PHE A 53 17.91 -17.79 -29.12
CA PHE A 53 17.15 -18.50 -28.10
C PHE A 53 15.73 -18.78 -28.60
N PRO A 54 15.49 -19.95 -29.22
CA PRO A 54 14.18 -20.29 -29.79
C PRO A 54 13.11 -20.60 -28.72
N HIS A 55 13.50 -20.77 -27.46
CA HIS A 55 12.61 -21.16 -26.36
C HIS A 55 12.00 -19.95 -25.63
N LEU A 56 11.66 -18.88 -26.36
CA LEU A 56 11.01 -17.70 -25.77
C LEU A 56 9.63 -18.02 -25.21
N ASP A 57 8.98 -19.09 -25.67
CA ASP A 57 7.72 -19.64 -25.16
C ASP A 57 7.77 -20.04 -23.66
N LEU A 58 8.98 -20.19 -23.11
CA LEU A 58 9.16 -20.33 -21.66
C LEU A 58 8.72 -19.08 -20.89
N PHE A 59 8.85 -17.89 -21.47
CA PHE A 59 8.51 -16.63 -20.82
C PHE A 59 7.06 -16.23 -21.06
N ASP A 60 6.42 -15.64 -20.05
CA ASP A 60 5.08 -15.07 -20.18
C ASP A 60 5.11 -13.74 -20.93
N LEU A 61 6.17 -12.93 -20.73
CA LEU A 61 6.47 -11.75 -21.55
C LEU A 61 7.98 -11.54 -21.66
N VAL A 62 8.40 -10.92 -22.75
CA VAL A 62 9.78 -10.53 -23.02
C VAL A 62 9.86 -9.01 -23.17
N VAL A 63 10.69 -8.40 -22.36
CA VAL A 63 11.08 -6.98 -22.41
C VAL A 63 12.39 -6.90 -23.20
N ALA A 64 12.31 -6.51 -24.48
CA ALA A 64 13.44 -6.41 -25.38
C ALA A 64 13.91 -4.96 -25.55
N GLU A 65 15.06 -4.78 -26.20
CA GLU A 65 15.61 -3.46 -26.56
C GLU A 65 15.75 -2.51 -25.35
N ASN A 66 16.19 -3.02 -24.20
CA ASN A 66 16.26 -2.31 -22.91
C ASN A 66 14.94 -1.67 -22.50
N GLY A 67 13.82 -2.35 -22.74
CA GLY A 67 12.50 -1.90 -22.28
C GLY A 67 11.75 -1.01 -23.26
N ALA A 68 12.22 -0.91 -24.50
CA ALA A 68 11.51 -0.20 -25.56
C ALA A 68 10.41 -1.03 -26.24
N LEU A 69 10.49 -2.36 -26.11
CA LEU A 69 9.62 -3.30 -26.82
C LEU A 69 9.15 -4.42 -25.89
N LEU A 70 7.85 -4.65 -25.82
CA LEU A 70 7.29 -5.89 -25.27
C LEU A 70 7.03 -6.89 -26.38
N TYR A 71 7.27 -8.15 -26.07
CA TYR A 71 6.94 -9.26 -26.92
C TYR A 71 6.22 -10.33 -26.11
N ASP A 72 5.08 -10.78 -26.62
CA ASP A 72 4.33 -11.92 -26.10
C ASP A 72 4.66 -13.17 -26.95
N PRO A 73 5.41 -14.14 -26.40
CA PRO A 73 5.77 -15.36 -27.12
C PRO A 73 4.59 -16.28 -27.46
N VAL A 74 3.48 -16.18 -26.73
CA VAL A 74 2.30 -17.04 -26.93
C VAL A 74 1.49 -16.57 -28.12
N THR A 75 1.28 -15.25 -28.23
CA THR A 75 0.48 -14.64 -29.31
C THR A 75 1.34 -14.16 -30.49
N ASP A 76 2.66 -14.17 -30.33
CA ASP A 76 3.65 -13.62 -31.28
C ASP A 76 3.42 -12.12 -31.60
N THR A 77 2.93 -11.35 -30.62
CA THR A 77 2.67 -9.91 -30.78
C THR A 77 3.79 -9.04 -30.22
N GLU A 78 4.13 -7.99 -30.96
CA GLU A 78 5.08 -6.93 -30.57
C GLU A 78 4.29 -5.68 -30.16
N GLU A 79 4.59 -5.12 -28.98
CA GLU A 79 4.08 -3.82 -28.53
C GLU A 79 5.26 -2.87 -28.30
N LEU A 80 5.28 -1.77 -29.06
CA LEU A 80 6.30 -0.74 -28.90
C LEU A 80 5.91 0.22 -27.78
N ILE A 81 6.74 0.30 -26.75
CA ILE A 81 6.52 1.16 -25.57
C ILE A 81 7.15 2.55 -25.76
N ALA A 82 8.07 2.68 -26.72
CA ALA A 82 8.87 3.85 -26.95
C ALA A 82 8.75 4.37 -28.39
N GLU A 83 9.28 5.56 -28.66
CA GLU A 83 9.35 6.06 -30.03
C GLU A 83 10.28 5.20 -30.91
N PRO A 84 9.97 5.00 -32.20
CA PRO A 84 10.81 4.24 -33.10
C PRO A 84 12.22 4.84 -33.26
N ALA A 85 13.18 4.00 -33.66
CA ALA A 85 14.56 4.41 -33.87
C ALA A 85 14.67 5.51 -34.94
N SER A 86 15.41 6.57 -34.64
CA SER A 86 15.61 7.70 -35.56
C SER A 86 16.44 7.29 -36.78
N MET A 87 15.81 7.20 -37.95
CA MET A 87 16.49 6.87 -39.21
C MET A 87 17.46 7.97 -39.66
N ASP A 88 17.22 9.22 -39.28
CA ASP A 88 18.15 10.33 -39.53
C ASP A 88 19.45 10.14 -38.74
N LEU A 89 19.34 9.71 -37.47
CA LEU A 89 20.51 9.38 -36.67
C LEU A 89 21.26 8.18 -37.25
N VAL A 90 20.55 7.12 -37.65
CA VAL A 90 21.17 5.94 -38.31
C VAL A 90 21.95 6.35 -39.56
N SER A 91 21.36 7.17 -40.44
CA SER A 91 22.04 7.66 -41.64
C SER A 91 23.28 8.46 -41.28
N ARG A 92 23.17 9.39 -40.31
CA ARG A 92 24.29 10.23 -39.87
C ARG A 92 25.44 9.42 -39.30
N LEU A 93 25.17 8.38 -38.52
CA LEU A 93 26.18 7.50 -37.96
C LEU A 93 26.88 6.67 -39.04
N ARG A 94 26.13 6.18 -40.02
CA ARG A 94 26.70 5.49 -41.19
C ARG A 94 27.59 6.40 -42.01
N ASP A 95 27.18 7.65 -42.23
CA ASP A 95 27.99 8.65 -42.95
C ASP A 95 29.30 8.98 -42.21
N LYS A 96 29.28 8.91 -40.87
CA LYS A 96 30.47 9.04 -40.02
C LYS A 96 31.31 7.77 -39.92
N GLY A 97 30.94 6.69 -40.61
CA GLY A 97 31.69 5.42 -40.64
C GLY A 97 31.54 4.55 -39.40
N VAL A 98 30.53 4.81 -38.56
CA VAL A 98 30.27 4.05 -37.33
C VAL A 98 29.95 2.59 -37.70
N SER A 99 30.78 1.67 -37.19
CA SER A 99 30.63 0.24 -37.42
C SER A 99 31.26 -0.56 -36.27
N PRO A 100 30.62 -1.64 -35.78
CA PRO A 100 29.31 -2.13 -36.21
C PRO A 100 28.17 -1.24 -35.69
N LEU A 101 27.07 -1.19 -36.45
CA LEU A 101 25.86 -0.45 -36.11
C LEU A 101 24.65 -1.39 -36.22
N SER A 102 23.93 -1.55 -35.12
CA SER A 102 22.74 -2.38 -34.98
C SER A 102 21.52 -1.48 -34.78
N VAL A 103 20.38 -1.82 -35.39
CA VAL A 103 19.18 -0.99 -35.38
C VAL A 103 17.97 -1.89 -35.12
N GLY A 104 17.41 -1.78 -33.92
CA GLY A 104 16.16 -2.40 -33.52
C GLY A 104 14.94 -1.57 -33.92
N ARG A 105 13.81 -1.84 -33.27
CA ARG A 105 12.56 -1.08 -33.44
C ARG A 105 12.69 0.33 -32.87
N SER A 106 13.31 0.47 -31.70
CA SER A 106 13.50 1.72 -30.98
C SER A 106 14.95 1.95 -30.53
N VAL A 107 15.74 0.87 -30.40
CA VAL A 107 17.16 0.98 -30.03
C VAL A 107 18.08 1.13 -31.24
N ILE A 108 19.10 1.98 -31.11
CA ILE A 108 20.27 1.99 -32.00
C ILE A 108 21.48 1.63 -31.16
N ALA A 109 22.22 0.58 -31.54
CA ALA A 109 23.36 0.10 -30.78
C ALA A 109 24.66 0.13 -31.60
N THR A 110 25.76 0.47 -30.94
CA THR A 110 27.12 0.40 -31.47
C THR A 110 28.09 0.05 -30.33
N TRP A 111 29.38 0.19 -30.54
CA TRP A 111 30.42 -0.23 -29.59
C TRP A 111 31.46 0.87 -29.41
N HIS A 112 32.21 0.80 -28.31
CA HIS A 112 33.42 1.61 -28.14
C HIS A 112 34.34 1.49 -29.38
N PRO A 113 34.95 2.59 -29.89
CA PRO A 113 35.03 3.95 -29.34
C PRO A 113 34.09 4.98 -29.98
N TRP A 114 32.88 4.58 -30.39
CA TRP A 114 31.98 5.46 -31.15
C TRP A 114 31.15 6.44 -30.31
N GLU A 115 31.41 6.59 -29.00
CA GLU A 115 30.64 7.44 -28.07
C GLU A 115 30.55 8.89 -28.56
N GLU A 116 31.70 9.47 -28.96
CA GLU A 116 31.75 10.85 -29.42
C GLU A 116 30.97 11.05 -30.73
N ALA A 117 31.04 10.08 -31.64
CA ALA A 117 30.31 10.12 -32.90
C ALA A 117 28.80 10.09 -32.67
N VAL A 118 28.34 9.29 -31.69
CA VAL A 118 26.94 9.21 -31.27
C VAL A 118 26.48 10.52 -30.65
N ILE A 119 27.18 11.01 -29.62
CA ILE A 119 26.81 12.23 -28.89
C ILE A 119 26.77 13.44 -29.85
N ASN A 120 27.78 13.59 -30.71
CA ASN A 120 27.82 14.69 -31.67
C ASN A 120 26.69 14.61 -32.69
N SER A 121 26.35 13.42 -33.18
CA SER A 121 25.24 13.24 -34.12
C SER A 121 23.87 13.54 -33.49
N ILE A 122 23.64 13.12 -32.25
CA ILE A 122 22.42 13.46 -31.49
C ILE A 122 22.28 14.98 -31.37
N ARG A 123 23.37 15.67 -30.98
CA ARG A 123 23.39 17.14 -30.83
C ARG A 123 23.19 17.88 -32.15
N GLU A 124 23.87 17.45 -33.21
CA GLU A 124 23.77 18.07 -34.55
C GLU A 124 22.35 17.98 -35.12
N LEU A 125 21.65 16.87 -34.84
CA LEU A 125 20.27 16.64 -35.29
C LEU A 125 19.23 17.25 -34.35
N GLY A 126 19.63 17.75 -33.18
CA GLY A 126 18.70 18.29 -32.18
C GLY A 126 17.76 17.24 -31.59
N LEU A 127 18.22 15.98 -31.50
CA LEU A 127 17.42 14.87 -30.98
C LEU A 127 17.50 14.80 -29.45
N GLU A 128 16.38 14.52 -28.81
CA GLU A 128 16.33 14.20 -27.38
C GLU A 128 16.46 12.68 -27.21
N LEU A 129 17.68 12.17 -27.22
CA LEU A 129 17.99 10.74 -27.03
C LEU A 129 19.00 10.55 -25.91
N GLN A 130 18.88 9.46 -25.17
CA GLN A 130 19.83 9.07 -24.14
C GLN A 130 20.75 7.94 -24.61
N MET A 131 21.97 7.96 -24.10
CA MET A 131 22.98 6.93 -24.35
C MET A 131 23.19 6.12 -23.07
N THR A 132 23.02 4.80 -23.17
CA THR A 132 23.17 3.83 -22.08
C THR A 132 24.29 2.86 -22.42
N PHE A 133 25.06 2.45 -21.42
CA PHE A 133 26.18 1.52 -21.59
C PHE A 133 25.82 0.13 -21.06
N ASN A 134 26.31 -0.91 -21.73
CA ASN A 134 26.34 -2.27 -21.23
C ASN A 134 27.69 -2.89 -21.61
N LYS A 135 28.63 -2.93 -20.67
CA LYS A 135 30.03 -3.28 -20.94
C LYS A 135 30.56 -2.38 -22.07
N ASP A 136 31.09 -2.96 -23.16
CA ASP A 136 31.61 -2.18 -24.32
C ASP A 136 30.53 -1.71 -25.32
N ALA A 137 29.26 -2.10 -25.11
CA ALA A 137 28.16 -1.74 -26.00
C ALA A 137 27.54 -0.39 -25.60
N ILE A 138 27.25 0.41 -26.62
CA ILE A 138 26.60 1.73 -26.53
C ILE A 138 25.20 1.59 -27.11
N MET A 139 24.17 1.93 -26.33
CA MET A 139 22.77 1.81 -26.72
C MET A 139 22.09 3.18 -26.66
N VAL A 140 21.48 3.60 -27.76
CA VAL A 140 20.80 4.89 -27.91
C VAL A 140 19.30 4.67 -27.97
N LEU A 141 18.58 5.33 -27.06
CA LEU A 141 17.16 5.13 -26.80
C LEU A 141 16.48 6.47 -26.50
N PRO A 142 15.14 6.55 -26.59
CA PRO A 142 14.39 7.69 -26.06
C PRO A 142 14.62 7.89 -24.55
N PRO A 143 14.59 9.13 -24.04
CA PRO A 143 14.72 9.43 -22.62
C PRO A 143 13.66 8.70 -21.79
N GLY A 144 14.07 8.19 -20.62
CA GLY A 144 13.18 7.47 -19.71
C GLY A 144 12.95 5.99 -20.07
N VAL A 145 13.41 5.52 -21.24
CA VAL A 145 13.30 4.11 -21.64
C VAL A 145 14.48 3.31 -21.08
N ASN A 146 14.21 2.37 -20.20
CA ASN A 146 15.20 1.45 -19.64
C ASN A 146 14.55 0.11 -19.24
N LYS A 147 15.37 -0.83 -18.75
CA LYS A 147 14.89 -2.15 -18.32
C LYS A 147 13.79 -2.05 -17.25
N ALA A 148 13.84 -1.06 -16.34
CA ALA A 148 12.80 -0.83 -15.34
C ALA A 148 11.48 -0.36 -15.95
N SER A 149 11.51 0.61 -16.87
CA SER A 149 10.29 1.10 -17.53
C SER A 149 9.62 0.01 -18.36
N GLY A 150 10.42 -0.81 -19.05
CA GLY A 150 9.92 -1.98 -19.78
C GLY A 150 9.35 -3.06 -18.88
N LEU A 151 10.03 -3.38 -17.76
CA LEU A 151 9.51 -4.32 -16.76
C LEU A 151 8.21 -3.82 -16.15
N ALA A 152 8.12 -2.53 -15.79
CA ALA A 152 6.90 -1.94 -15.25
C ALA A 152 5.72 -2.03 -16.25
N ALA A 153 5.98 -1.84 -17.54
CA ALA A 153 4.97 -2.03 -18.59
C ALA A 153 4.54 -3.51 -18.69
N ALA A 154 5.48 -4.45 -18.69
CA ALA A 154 5.17 -5.88 -18.70
C ALA A 154 4.35 -6.32 -17.48
N LEU A 155 4.73 -5.84 -16.29
CA LEU A 155 4.02 -6.13 -15.04
C LEU A 155 2.62 -5.53 -15.03
N ARG A 156 2.42 -4.34 -15.63
CA ARG A 156 1.09 -3.75 -15.83
C ARG A 156 0.21 -4.64 -16.72
N THR A 157 0.76 -5.16 -17.81
CA THR A 157 0.03 -6.09 -18.70
C THR A 157 -0.35 -7.38 -17.99
N LEU A 158 0.53 -7.91 -17.12
CA LEU A 158 0.25 -9.09 -16.30
C LEU A 158 -0.61 -8.79 -15.05
N GLY A 159 -0.82 -7.51 -14.73
CA GLY A 159 -1.43 -7.06 -13.50
C GLY A 159 -0.62 -7.33 -12.24
N ILE A 160 0.67 -7.68 -12.31
CA ILE A 160 1.49 -8.07 -11.15
C ILE A 160 2.12 -6.84 -10.49
N CYS A 161 2.15 -6.81 -9.15
CA CYS A 161 2.86 -5.79 -8.38
C CYS A 161 4.37 -6.08 -8.36
N GLU A 162 5.16 -5.01 -8.52
CA GLU A 162 6.62 -5.00 -8.54
C GLU A 162 7.23 -5.59 -7.25
N LEU A 163 6.58 -5.36 -6.09
CA LEU A 163 6.96 -5.93 -4.80
C LEU A 163 6.80 -7.46 -4.73
N ASN A 164 6.04 -8.05 -5.66
CA ASN A 164 5.84 -9.49 -5.77
C ASN A 164 6.73 -10.11 -6.88
N VAL A 165 7.78 -9.41 -7.30
CA VAL A 165 8.72 -9.86 -8.33
C VAL A 165 10.11 -10.07 -7.75
N VAL A 166 10.75 -11.17 -8.13
CA VAL A 166 12.18 -11.38 -7.94
C VAL A 166 12.89 -10.99 -9.25
N GLY A 167 13.89 -10.11 -9.18
CA GLY A 167 14.75 -9.75 -10.31
C GLY A 167 16.14 -10.37 -10.18
N VAL A 168 16.76 -10.80 -11.29
CA VAL A 168 18.17 -11.24 -11.31
C VAL A 168 18.94 -10.69 -12.51
N GLY A 169 20.14 -10.17 -12.28
CA GLY A 169 21.01 -9.58 -13.31
C GLY A 169 22.50 -9.62 -12.97
N ASP A 170 23.33 -9.09 -13.87
CA ASP A 170 24.80 -9.12 -13.78
C ASP A 170 25.50 -7.76 -14.04
N ALA A 171 24.89 -6.84 -14.79
CA ALA A 171 25.57 -5.68 -15.39
C ALA A 171 24.95 -4.32 -15.03
N GLU A 172 25.57 -3.22 -15.47
CA GLU A 172 25.19 -1.85 -15.07
C GLU A 172 23.76 -1.48 -15.45
N ASN A 173 23.26 -1.95 -16.60
CA ASN A 173 21.91 -1.65 -17.07
C ASN A 173 20.81 -2.39 -16.27
N ASP A 174 21.18 -3.39 -15.46
CA ASP A 174 20.25 -4.16 -14.64
C ASP A 174 19.83 -3.44 -13.35
N HIS A 175 20.68 -2.52 -12.86
CA HIS A 175 20.41 -1.70 -11.66
C HIS A 175 18.99 -1.14 -11.65
N SER A 176 18.58 -0.62 -12.80
CA SER A 176 17.28 0.03 -12.95
C SER A 176 16.12 -0.92 -12.62
N PHE A 177 16.05 -2.10 -13.24
CA PHE A 177 14.91 -3.01 -13.03
C PHE A 177 15.01 -3.79 -11.72
N LEU A 178 16.23 -4.10 -11.27
CA LEU A 178 16.44 -4.75 -9.97
C LEU A 178 15.92 -3.85 -8.82
N SER A 179 16.07 -2.53 -8.95
CA SER A 179 15.65 -1.57 -7.91
C SER A 179 14.14 -1.56 -7.64
N ILE A 180 13.32 -1.86 -8.66
CA ILE A 180 11.86 -1.87 -8.53
C ILE A 180 11.31 -3.21 -8.04
N CYS A 181 12.08 -4.30 -8.16
CA CYS A 181 11.66 -5.62 -7.70
C CYS A 181 11.58 -5.70 -6.17
N GLY A 182 10.61 -6.45 -5.66
CA GLY A 182 10.50 -6.77 -4.23
C GLY A 182 11.69 -7.57 -3.70
N CYS A 183 12.36 -8.33 -4.56
CA CYS A 183 13.65 -8.96 -4.27
C CYS A 183 14.59 -8.79 -5.46
N SER A 184 15.82 -8.35 -5.22
CA SER A 184 16.88 -8.26 -6.21
C SER A 184 17.95 -9.31 -5.94
N ALA A 185 18.41 -9.99 -6.99
CA ALA A 185 19.45 -11.01 -6.91
C ALA A 185 20.58 -10.72 -7.91
N ALA A 186 21.80 -11.08 -7.53
CA ALA A 186 22.99 -10.94 -8.36
C ALA A 186 23.67 -12.31 -8.53
N VAL A 187 23.96 -12.71 -9.76
CA VAL A 187 24.79 -13.89 -10.05
C VAL A 187 26.23 -13.65 -9.63
N SER A 188 27.01 -14.70 -9.34
CA SER A 188 28.36 -14.54 -8.79
C SER A 188 29.35 -13.86 -9.75
N ASN A 189 29.09 -13.86 -11.07
CA ASN A 189 29.85 -13.12 -12.10
C ASN A 189 29.40 -11.65 -12.27
N ALA A 190 28.38 -11.21 -11.54
CA ALA A 190 27.91 -9.83 -11.59
C ALA A 190 29.00 -8.83 -11.16
N ILE A 191 28.90 -7.61 -11.67
CA ILE A 191 29.78 -6.50 -11.26
C ILE A 191 29.56 -6.14 -9.79
N ASP A 192 30.59 -5.58 -9.14
CA ASP A 192 30.55 -5.26 -7.71
C ASP A 192 29.43 -4.28 -7.33
N SER A 193 29.09 -3.34 -8.22
CA SER A 193 28.02 -2.38 -7.96
C SER A 193 26.66 -3.08 -7.83
N ILE A 194 26.39 -4.08 -8.68
CA ILE A 194 25.14 -4.87 -8.64
C ILE A 194 25.10 -5.74 -7.38
N LYS A 195 26.20 -6.42 -7.05
CA LYS A 195 26.30 -7.23 -5.82
C LYS A 195 26.09 -6.39 -4.56
N ALA A 196 26.59 -5.16 -4.54
CA ALA A 196 26.46 -4.25 -3.39
C ALA A 196 25.01 -3.78 -3.15
N SER A 197 24.17 -3.75 -4.19
CA SER A 197 22.77 -3.33 -4.09
C SER A 197 21.77 -4.49 -4.03
N ALA A 198 22.18 -5.71 -4.38
CA ALA A 198 21.29 -6.87 -4.42
C ALA A 198 20.92 -7.37 -3.01
N ASP A 199 19.67 -7.78 -2.83
CA ASP A 199 19.19 -8.41 -1.59
C ASP A 199 19.80 -9.81 -1.42
N VAL A 200 20.03 -10.52 -2.55
CA VAL A 200 20.61 -11.87 -2.58
C VAL A 200 21.81 -11.93 -3.52
N CYS A 201 22.99 -12.22 -2.98
CA CYS A 201 24.16 -12.57 -3.77
C CYS A 201 24.25 -14.09 -3.92
N LEU A 202 24.14 -14.59 -5.15
CA LEU A 202 24.17 -16.02 -5.47
C LEU A 202 25.61 -16.54 -5.46
N SER A 203 25.76 -17.83 -5.12
CA SER A 203 27.08 -18.46 -5.05
C SER A 203 27.59 -18.93 -6.41
N LEU A 204 26.69 -19.17 -7.36
CA LEU A 204 27.01 -19.63 -8.72
C LEU A 204 26.87 -18.51 -9.76
N ASP A 205 27.58 -18.65 -10.87
CA ASP A 205 27.58 -17.73 -11.99
C ASP A 205 26.54 -18.10 -13.05
N HIS A 206 26.20 -17.13 -13.90
CA HIS A 206 25.33 -17.30 -15.06
C HIS A 206 24.08 -18.12 -14.71
N GLY A 207 23.64 -18.98 -15.63
CA GLY A 207 22.40 -19.72 -15.50
C GLY A 207 22.40 -20.69 -14.33
N ARG A 208 23.57 -21.09 -13.81
CA ARG A 208 23.66 -21.91 -12.60
C ARG A 208 23.26 -21.13 -11.35
N GLY A 209 23.62 -19.84 -11.27
CA GLY A 209 23.12 -18.93 -10.25
C GLY A 209 21.60 -18.77 -10.34
N VAL A 210 21.05 -18.68 -11.54
CA VAL A 210 19.58 -18.62 -11.72
C VAL A 210 18.90 -19.90 -11.26
N CYS A 211 19.48 -21.08 -11.50
CA CYS A 211 18.98 -22.34 -10.94
C CYS A 211 18.99 -22.35 -9.40
N GLU A 212 20.08 -21.88 -8.78
CA GLU A 212 20.18 -21.71 -7.32
C GLU A 212 19.07 -20.78 -6.80
N LEU A 213 18.83 -19.65 -7.48
CA LEU A 213 17.77 -18.71 -7.13
C LEU A 213 16.37 -19.34 -7.23
N VAL A 214 16.12 -20.14 -8.27
CA VAL A 214 14.84 -20.87 -8.42
C VAL A 214 14.61 -21.79 -7.23
N ASP A 215 15.62 -22.56 -6.83
CA ASP A 215 15.52 -23.46 -5.68
C ASP A 215 15.24 -22.67 -4.39
N MET A 216 15.97 -21.57 -4.17
CA MET A 216 15.76 -20.68 -3.03
C MET A 216 14.36 -20.06 -3.01
N LEU A 217 13.85 -19.64 -4.17
CA LEU A 217 12.52 -19.04 -4.31
C LEU A 217 11.41 -20.05 -4.04
N LEU A 218 11.56 -21.29 -4.50
CA LEU A 218 10.61 -22.37 -4.24
C LEU A 218 10.60 -22.79 -2.76
N GLU A 219 11.75 -22.75 -2.08
CA GLU A 219 11.88 -23.12 -0.66
C GLU A 219 11.46 -21.99 0.30
N LYS A 220 11.94 -20.76 0.07
CA LYS A 220 11.87 -19.66 1.05
C LYS A 220 10.76 -18.66 0.78
N ASP A 221 10.38 -18.47 -0.48
CA ASP A 221 9.38 -17.48 -0.93
C ASP A 221 9.58 -16.11 -0.24
N ALA A 222 8.62 -15.62 0.56
CA ALA A 222 8.72 -14.33 1.26
C ALA A 222 9.96 -14.18 2.16
N THR A 223 10.46 -15.28 2.73
CA THR A 223 11.62 -15.25 3.65
C THR A 223 12.97 -15.14 2.93
N LEU A 224 12.96 -15.02 1.60
CA LEU A 224 14.14 -14.78 0.78
C LEU A 224 14.79 -13.42 1.08
N VAL A 225 13.98 -12.44 1.47
CA VAL A 225 14.40 -11.06 1.76
C VAL A 225 14.18 -10.72 3.23
N PRO A 226 14.92 -9.73 3.77
CA PRO A 226 14.66 -9.21 5.10
C PRO A 226 13.26 -8.59 5.18
N ILE A 227 12.66 -8.62 6.38
CA ILE A 227 11.30 -8.11 6.62
C ILE A 227 11.17 -6.62 6.26
N GLU A 228 12.23 -5.84 6.33
CA GLU A 228 12.26 -4.42 5.98
C GLU A 228 11.99 -4.17 4.49
N ARG A 229 12.20 -5.18 3.63
CA ARG A 229 12.03 -5.05 2.18
C ARG A 229 10.56 -5.17 1.76
N ILE A 230 9.80 -6.04 2.44
CA ILE A 230 8.43 -6.41 2.03
C ILE A 230 7.39 -6.24 3.16
N GLY A 231 7.83 -6.07 4.41
CA GLY A 231 6.96 -5.90 5.56
C GLY A 231 6.41 -4.49 5.71
N LEU A 232 5.61 -4.30 6.75
CA LEU A 232 5.04 -3.01 7.13
C LEU A 232 5.73 -2.48 8.39
N GLU A 233 6.20 -1.23 8.37
CA GLU A 233 6.69 -0.55 9.56
C GLU A 233 5.50 -0.24 10.47
N LEU A 234 5.47 -0.84 11.66
CA LEU A 234 4.41 -0.64 12.66
C LEU A 234 4.71 0.53 13.61
N GLY A 235 5.94 1.01 13.62
CA GLY A 235 6.35 2.13 14.47
C GLY A 235 7.77 2.00 14.96
N GLN A 236 8.08 2.78 16.00
CA GLN A 236 9.40 2.82 16.60
C GLN A 236 9.30 2.72 18.11
N THR A 237 10.23 1.96 18.70
CA THR A 237 10.40 1.87 20.15
C THR A 237 10.90 3.18 20.76
N LEU A 238 10.82 3.30 22.09
CA LEU A 238 11.43 4.41 22.86
C LEU A 238 12.93 4.60 22.57
N LYS A 239 13.63 3.56 22.11
CA LYS A 239 15.06 3.59 21.73
C LYS A 239 15.29 3.82 20.23
N ALA A 240 14.28 4.33 19.52
CA ALA A 240 14.30 4.60 18.07
C ALA A 240 14.56 3.38 17.17
N ARG A 241 14.39 2.15 17.69
CA ARG A 241 14.39 0.93 16.86
C ARG A 241 13.04 0.79 16.15
N LYS A 242 13.06 0.62 14.82
CA LYS A 242 11.87 0.31 14.01
C LYS A 242 11.33 -1.10 14.31
N VAL A 243 10.02 -1.23 14.29
CA VAL A 243 9.28 -2.48 14.48
C VAL A 243 8.53 -2.79 13.19
N TRP A 244 8.59 -4.04 12.74
CA TRP A 244 8.10 -4.47 11.44
C TRP A 244 7.15 -5.65 11.57
N MET A 245 6.25 -5.78 10.59
CA MET A 245 5.34 -6.90 10.45
C MET A 245 5.49 -7.58 9.08
N PRO A 246 5.51 -8.92 9.00
CA PRO A 246 5.60 -9.63 7.72
C PRO A 246 4.39 -9.35 6.79
N ALA A 247 4.62 -9.41 5.47
CA ALA A 247 3.62 -9.07 4.43
C ALA A 247 2.36 -9.97 4.41
N GLU A 248 2.42 -11.16 5.01
CA GLU A 248 1.31 -12.13 5.06
C GLU A 248 0.70 -12.23 6.47
N SER A 249 0.99 -11.27 7.35
CA SER A 249 0.50 -11.26 8.73
C SER A 249 -0.79 -10.44 8.91
N VAL A 250 -1.57 -10.83 9.92
CA VAL A 250 -2.77 -10.14 10.37
C VAL A 250 -2.46 -9.32 11.62
N LEU A 251 -2.63 -8.01 11.52
CA LEU A 251 -2.56 -7.04 12.61
C LEU A 251 -3.96 -6.81 13.18
N LEU A 252 -4.11 -6.92 14.50
CA LEU A 252 -5.30 -6.46 15.22
C LEU A 252 -4.98 -5.15 15.95
N VAL A 253 -5.71 -4.07 15.64
CA VAL A 253 -5.62 -2.77 16.30
C VAL A 253 -6.84 -2.56 17.20
N ILE A 254 -6.62 -2.51 18.51
CA ILE A 254 -7.67 -2.32 19.51
C ILE A 254 -7.48 -1.02 20.28
N GLY A 255 -8.57 -0.35 20.60
CA GLY A 255 -8.56 0.79 21.51
C GLY A 255 -9.91 1.48 21.58
N ASN A 256 -10.16 2.08 22.75
CA ASN A 256 -11.39 2.81 23.02
C ASN A 256 -11.60 3.94 22.00
N SER A 257 -12.85 4.40 21.85
CA SER A 257 -13.11 5.59 21.04
C SER A 257 -12.25 6.76 21.53
N GLY A 258 -11.51 7.40 20.62
CA GLY A 258 -10.60 8.50 20.97
C GLY A 258 -9.16 8.08 21.24
N SER A 259 -8.84 6.79 21.23
CA SER A 259 -7.47 6.30 21.48
C SER A 259 -6.46 6.63 20.40
N GLY A 260 -6.92 7.05 19.21
CA GLY A 260 -6.05 7.34 18.06
C GLY A 260 -5.95 6.22 17.02
N LYS A 261 -6.86 5.21 17.03
CA LYS A 261 -6.88 4.12 16.04
C LYS A 261 -6.82 4.61 14.60
N SER A 262 -7.77 5.46 14.20
CA SER A 262 -7.84 5.97 12.83
C SER A 262 -6.58 6.77 12.47
N SER A 263 -6.03 7.55 13.40
CA SER A 263 -4.74 8.24 13.20
C SER A 263 -3.55 7.28 13.04
N TYR A 264 -3.52 6.17 13.77
CA TYR A 264 -2.51 5.13 13.61
C TYR A 264 -2.65 4.41 12.26
N VAL A 265 -3.88 4.10 11.84
CA VAL A 265 -4.15 3.50 10.52
C VAL A 265 -3.77 4.45 9.39
N THR A 266 -4.12 5.74 9.47
CA THR A 266 -3.65 6.76 8.53
C THR A 266 -2.13 6.84 8.49
N TRP A 267 -1.46 6.75 9.64
CA TRP A 267 0.00 6.71 9.67
C TRP A 267 0.55 5.46 8.98
N LEU A 268 -0.09 4.29 9.13
CA LEU A 268 0.28 3.08 8.41
C LEU A 268 0.09 3.24 6.90
N THR A 269 -1.02 3.83 6.44
CA THR A 269 -1.26 4.04 4.99
C THR A 269 -0.21 4.96 4.39
N GLU A 270 0.27 5.99 5.10
CA GLU A 270 1.39 6.81 4.64
C GLU A 270 2.70 6.01 4.49
N ARG A 271 2.98 5.07 5.40
CA ARG A 271 4.15 4.17 5.28
C ARG A 271 3.98 3.22 4.10
N MET A 272 2.78 2.72 3.87
CA MET A 272 2.45 1.88 2.72
C MET A 272 2.70 2.62 1.40
N VAL A 273 2.20 3.86 1.27
CA VAL A 273 2.45 4.71 0.09
C VAL A 273 3.95 4.94 -0.13
N GLN A 274 4.70 5.27 0.93
CA GLN A 274 6.16 5.45 0.84
C GLN A 274 6.90 4.18 0.41
N ALA A 275 6.39 3.02 0.83
CA ALA A 275 6.91 1.71 0.46
C ALA A 275 6.35 1.17 -0.87
N HIS A 276 5.52 1.93 -1.58
CA HIS A 276 4.81 1.50 -2.79
C HIS A 276 3.94 0.24 -2.58
N GLN A 277 3.44 0.05 -1.36
CA GLN A 277 2.52 -1.01 -0.99
C GLN A 277 1.08 -0.51 -1.17
N GLY A 278 0.36 -1.07 -2.14
CA GLY A 278 -1.06 -0.71 -2.35
C GLY A 278 -1.97 -1.22 -1.23
N PHE A 279 -3.07 -0.52 -0.93
CA PHE A 279 -4.02 -0.95 0.09
C PHE A 279 -5.48 -0.77 -0.32
N CYS A 280 -6.36 -1.51 0.36
CA CYS A 280 -7.82 -1.37 0.29
C CYS A 280 -8.37 -1.20 1.70
N ILE A 281 -9.12 -0.13 1.95
CA ILE A 281 -9.80 0.11 3.23
C ILE A 281 -11.29 -0.14 3.07
N ILE A 282 -11.89 -0.88 3.98
CA ILE A 282 -13.35 -0.96 4.14
C ILE A 282 -13.71 -0.16 5.39
N ASP A 283 -14.38 0.97 5.18
CA ASP A 283 -14.62 2.01 6.19
C ASP A 283 -16.13 2.20 6.45
N PRO A 284 -16.65 1.72 7.59
CA PRO A 284 -18.06 1.85 7.94
C PRO A 284 -18.42 3.18 8.62
N GLU A 285 -17.45 3.98 9.05
CA GLU A 285 -17.67 5.23 9.80
C GLU A 285 -17.38 6.50 8.97
N GLY A 286 -16.67 6.36 7.85
CA GLY A 286 -16.31 7.46 6.94
C GLY A 286 -15.10 8.26 7.40
N ASP A 287 -14.24 7.67 8.22
CA ASP A 287 -13.01 8.28 8.73
C ASP A 287 -11.97 8.54 7.62
N TYR A 288 -12.01 7.77 6.53
CA TYR A 288 -11.03 7.83 5.44
C TYR A 288 -11.59 8.43 4.13
N LEU A 289 -12.75 9.09 4.17
CA LEU A 289 -13.40 9.67 2.97
C LEU A 289 -12.52 10.66 2.19
N THR A 290 -11.58 11.31 2.88
CA THR A 290 -10.68 12.34 2.34
C THR A 290 -9.21 11.92 2.41
N LEU A 291 -8.94 10.61 2.54
CA LEU A 291 -7.58 10.07 2.59
C LEU A 291 -6.83 10.41 1.29
N GLU A 292 -5.66 11.02 1.41
CA GLU A 292 -4.81 11.31 0.26
C GLU A 292 -4.25 10.01 -0.34
N ASP A 293 -3.88 10.04 -1.62
CA ASP A 293 -3.35 8.89 -2.37
C ASP A 293 -4.31 7.70 -2.48
N ALA A 294 -5.61 7.89 -2.24
CA ALA A 294 -6.64 6.88 -2.40
C ALA A 294 -7.88 7.40 -3.14
N VAL A 295 -8.57 6.50 -3.84
CA VAL A 295 -9.87 6.76 -4.46
C VAL A 295 -10.97 6.19 -3.58
N THR A 296 -11.92 7.04 -3.22
CA THR A 296 -13.07 6.67 -2.38
C THR A 296 -14.25 6.23 -3.24
N VAL A 297 -14.78 5.04 -2.94
CA VAL A 297 -16.02 4.48 -3.50
C VAL A 297 -17.11 4.56 -2.43
N GLY A 298 -18.27 5.11 -2.81
CA GLY A 298 -19.33 5.48 -1.87
C GLY A 298 -19.05 6.78 -1.13
N GLY A 299 -19.85 7.08 -0.12
CA GLY A 299 -19.71 8.29 0.69
C GLY A 299 -20.77 8.44 1.76
N LEU A 300 -21.04 9.68 2.16
CA LEU A 300 -22.00 10.01 3.23
C LEU A 300 -23.43 9.57 2.91
N THR A 301 -23.86 9.77 1.67
CA THR A 301 -25.25 9.52 1.24
C THR A 301 -25.33 8.53 0.08
N VAL A 302 -24.20 8.22 -0.56
CA VAL A 302 -24.13 7.33 -1.71
C VAL A 302 -23.53 6.00 -1.25
N PRO A 303 -24.26 4.89 -1.30
CA PRO A 303 -23.71 3.59 -0.94
C PRO A 303 -22.66 3.14 -1.98
N PRO A 304 -21.60 2.43 -1.56
CA PRO A 304 -20.65 1.83 -2.47
C PRO A 304 -21.29 0.61 -3.16
N THR A 305 -20.79 0.26 -4.34
CA THR A 305 -21.14 -1.00 -5.00
C THR A 305 -19.92 -1.92 -5.10
N THR A 306 -20.16 -3.23 -5.06
CA THR A 306 -19.12 -4.25 -5.26
C THR A 306 -18.43 -4.06 -6.61
N GLU A 307 -19.19 -3.77 -7.67
CA GLU A 307 -18.66 -3.60 -9.03
C GLU A 307 -17.72 -2.40 -9.15
N GLU A 308 -18.11 -1.22 -8.65
CA GLU A 308 -17.28 -0.02 -8.67
C GLU A 308 -16.02 -0.19 -7.81
N SER A 309 -16.17 -0.81 -6.64
CA SER A 309 -15.04 -1.11 -5.75
C SER A 309 -14.03 -2.04 -6.41
N VAL A 310 -14.49 -3.12 -7.05
CA VAL A 310 -13.64 -4.05 -7.79
C VAL A 310 -13.02 -3.38 -9.02
N HIS A 311 -13.76 -2.54 -9.74
CA HIS A 311 -13.24 -1.81 -10.90
C HIS A 311 -12.02 -0.96 -10.53
N HIS A 312 -12.09 -0.19 -9.44
CA HIS A 312 -10.95 0.61 -8.98
C HIS A 312 -9.80 -0.25 -8.46
N LEU A 313 -10.07 -1.37 -7.78
CA LEU A 313 -9.03 -2.31 -7.33
C LEU A 313 -8.28 -2.97 -8.50
N LEU A 314 -8.96 -3.18 -9.64
CA LEU A 314 -8.34 -3.71 -10.86
C LEU A 314 -7.45 -2.66 -11.56
N GLN A 315 -7.67 -1.37 -11.33
CA GLN A 315 -6.83 -0.32 -11.88
C GLN A 315 -5.50 -0.29 -11.13
N ALA A 316 -4.45 -0.70 -11.84
CA ALA A 316 -3.10 -0.70 -11.32
C ALA A 316 -2.74 0.66 -10.69
N GLN A 317 -2.14 0.62 -9.49
CA GLN A 317 -1.63 1.78 -8.73
C GLN A 317 -2.65 2.60 -7.94
N LEU A 318 -3.94 2.26 -7.95
CA LEU A 318 -4.91 2.91 -7.07
C LEU A 318 -4.97 2.24 -5.70
N ASN A 319 -4.89 3.05 -4.64
CA ASN A 319 -5.40 2.66 -3.33
C ASN A 319 -6.90 2.94 -3.30
N VAL A 320 -7.67 2.10 -2.62
CA VAL A 320 -9.14 2.18 -2.63
C VAL A 320 -9.66 2.30 -1.21
N VAL A 321 -10.56 3.25 -0.97
CA VAL A 321 -11.37 3.34 0.25
C VAL A 321 -12.81 3.02 -0.13
N VAL A 322 -13.39 2.00 0.49
CA VAL A 322 -14.78 1.59 0.30
C VAL A 322 -15.56 2.08 1.52
N SER A 323 -16.28 3.19 1.35
CA SER A 323 -17.07 3.79 2.41
C SER A 323 -18.42 3.09 2.54
N ALA A 324 -18.55 2.18 3.51
CA ALA A 324 -19.80 1.52 3.86
C ALA A 324 -20.72 2.38 4.75
N LEU A 325 -20.40 3.66 4.93
CA LEU A 325 -21.14 4.59 5.80
C LEU A 325 -22.63 4.71 5.45
N ALA A 326 -22.96 4.83 4.17
CA ALA A 326 -24.36 4.96 3.70
C ALA A 326 -25.14 3.63 3.69
N LEU A 327 -24.52 2.51 4.05
CA LEU A 327 -25.17 1.20 4.13
C LEU A 327 -25.75 0.92 5.51
N ASP A 328 -26.88 0.23 5.54
CA ASP A 328 -27.44 -0.32 6.75
C ASP A 328 -26.64 -1.57 7.22
N PRO A 329 -26.78 -1.98 8.50
CA PRO A 329 -25.92 -3.04 9.06
C PRO A 329 -25.92 -4.36 8.28
N PRO A 330 -27.07 -4.91 7.82
CA PRO A 330 -27.06 -6.13 7.00
C PRO A 330 -26.32 -5.97 5.68
N ALA A 331 -26.48 -4.83 4.99
CA ALA A 331 -25.79 -4.59 3.72
C ALA A 331 -24.27 -4.43 3.88
N ARG A 332 -23.78 -3.95 5.04
CA ARG A 332 -22.32 -3.89 5.33
C ARG A 332 -21.69 -5.28 5.36
N ILE A 333 -22.36 -6.24 6.00
CA ILE A 333 -21.92 -7.63 6.07
C ILE A 333 -21.95 -8.26 4.68
N GLN A 334 -23.04 -8.01 3.92
CA GLN A 334 -23.17 -8.50 2.55
C GLN A 334 -22.07 -7.96 1.63
N LEU A 335 -21.81 -6.66 1.66
CA LEU A 335 -20.75 -6.01 0.87
C LEU A 335 -19.39 -6.67 1.14
N PHE A 336 -19.01 -6.81 2.42
CA PHE A 336 -17.74 -7.46 2.78
C PHE A 336 -17.70 -8.91 2.27
N GLY A 337 -18.80 -9.65 2.43
CA GLY A 337 -18.95 -11.02 1.97
C GLY A 337 -18.80 -11.20 0.45
N GLU A 338 -19.32 -10.26 -0.31
CA GLU A 338 -19.21 -10.25 -1.77
C GLU A 338 -17.83 -9.81 -2.24
N MET A 339 -17.21 -8.81 -1.59
CA MET A 339 -15.93 -8.26 -2.00
C MET A 339 -14.75 -9.18 -1.68
N LEU A 340 -14.75 -9.82 -0.52
CA LEU A 340 -13.58 -10.56 -0.04
C LEU A 340 -13.08 -11.62 -1.05
N PRO A 341 -13.92 -12.48 -1.65
CA PRO A 341 -13.47 -13.46 -2.65
C PRO A 341 -12.75 -12.81 -3.84
N PHE A 342 -13.20 -11.64 -4.30
CA PHE A 342 -12.53 -10.90 -5.38
C PHE A 342 -11.19 -10.35 -4.94
N ILE A 343 -11.10 -9.77 -3.74
CA ILE A 343 -9.83 -9.26 -3.19
C ILE A 343 -8.82 -10.41 -3.03
N GLN A 344 -9.27 -11.59 -2.58
CA GLN A 344 -8.44 -12.77 -2.45
C GLN A 344 -7.94 -13.29 -3.79
N ASP A 345 -8.83 -13.38 -4.79
CA ASP A 345 -8.43 -13.80 -6.13
C ASP A 345 -7.46 -12.80 -6.76
N LEU A 346 -7.76 -11.50 -6.64
CA LEU A 346 -6.88 -10.43 -7.10
C LEU A 346 -5.51 -10.56 -6.44
N ARG A 347 -5.43 -10.72 -5.11
CA ARG A 347 -4.15 -10.86 -4.39
C ARG A 347 -3.38 -12.08 -4.87
N ARG A 348 -4.06 -13.20 -5.14
CA ARG A 348 -3.46 -14.44 -5.63
C ARG A 348 -2.84 -14.28 -7.02
N VAL A 349 -3.45 -13.50 -7.91
CA VAL A 349 -2.97 -13.35 -9.30
C VAL A 349 -2.05 -12.14 -9.51
N SER A 350 -2.22 -11.09 -8.73
CA SER A 350 -1.56 -9.78 -8.92
C SER A 350 -0.65 -9.36 -7.77
N GLY A 351 -0.85 -9.91 -6.57
CA GLY A 351 -0.25 -9.35 -5.37
C GLY A 351 -0.98 -8.12 -4.84
N ARG A 352 -2.16 -7.76 -5.38
CA ARG A 352 -2.92 -6.55 -4.99
C ARG A 352 -4.29 -6.87 -4.37
N PRO A 353 -4.83 -6.02 -3.47
CA PRO A 353 -4.10 -5.01 -2.74
C PRO A 353 -3.00 -5.67 -1.90
N TYR A 354 -1.95 -4.92 -1.57
CA TYR A 354 -0.87 -5.45 -0.74
C TYR A 354 -1.34 -5.65 0.70
N TRP A 355 -2.17 -4.72 1.18
CA TRP A 355 -2.82 -4.74 2.49
C TRP A 355 -4.33 -4.57 2.40
N LEU A 356 -5.08 -5.40 3.11
CA LEU A 356 -6.51 -5.20 3.37
C LEU A 356 -6.69 -4.57 4.75
N ILE A 357 -7.40 -3.45 4.82
CA ILE A 357 -7.72 -2.76 6.08
C ILE A 357 -9.23 -2.86 6.28
N VAL A 358 -9.64 -3.46 7.40
CA VAL A 358 -11.04 -3.55 7.80
C VAL A 358 -11.22 -2.68 9.03
N ASP A 359 -11.72 -1.47 8.81
CA ASP A 359 -11.91 -0.51 9.89
C ASP A 359 -13.21 -0.79 10.65
N GLU A 360 -13.19 -0.56 11.97
CA GLU A 360 -14.28 -0.91 12.89
C GLU A 360 -14.98 -2.24 12.54
N ALA A 361 -14.16 -3.29 12.48
CA ALA A 361 -14.49 -4.60 11.91
C ALA A 361 -15.74 -5.26 12.50
N HIS A 362 -16.16 -4.88 13.71
CA HIS A 362 -17.40 -5.36 14.32
C HIS A 362 -18.67 -5.03 13.50
N TYR A 363 -18.63 -4.05 12.59
CA TYR A 363 -19.73 -3.75 11.67
C TYR A 363 -19.87 -4.74 10.51
N MET A 364 -18.76 -5.30 10.00
CA MET A 364 -18.74 -6.23 8.86
C MET A 364 -18.54 -7.69 9.29
N LEU A 365 -17.83 -7.89 10.40
CA LEU A 365 -17.41 -9.16 10.97
C LEU A 365 -17.86 -9.24 12.44
N PRO A 366 -19.16 -9.12 12.75
CA PRO A 366 -19.63 -9.18 14.12
C PRO A 366 -19.38 -10.56 14.75
N HIS A 367 -19.31 -10.64 16.08
CA HIS A 367 -19.08 -11.88 16.85
C HIS A 367 -19.99 -13.06 16.46
N CYS A 368 -21.21 -12.78 15.99
CA CYS A 368 -22.18 -13.78 15.57
C CYS A 368 -22.00 -14.26 14.11
N ALA A 369 -21.14 -13.61 13.33
CA ALA A 369 -20.83 -14.02 11.97
C ALA A 369 -20.05 -15.34 11.97
N VAL A 370 -20.40 -16.23 11.06
CA VAL A 370 -19.75 -17.53 10.90
C VAL A 370 -18.87 -17.48 9.66
N TRP A 371 -17.56 -17.49 9.89
CA TRP A 371 -16.54 -17.52 8.84
C TRP A 371 -15.66 -18.75 9.00
N PRO A 372 -15.17 -19.35 7.90
CA PRO A 372 -14.23 -20.45 7.99
C PRO A 372 -12.92 -19.99 8.66
N PRO A 373 -12.25 -20.85 9.45
CA PRO A 373 -10.93 -20.54 9.97
C PRO A 373 -9.95 -20.18 8.85
N GLY A 374 -9.15 -19.14 9.06
CA GLY A 374 -8.18 -18.70 8.05
C GLY A 374 -8.81 -18.10 6.79
N PHE A 375 -10.04 -17.59 6.86
CA PHE A 375 -10.73 -17.01 5.70
C PHE A 375 -10.01 -15.81 5.07
N LEU A 376 -9.08 -15.15 5.78
CA LEU A 376 -8.22 -14.10 5.22
C LEU A 376 -7.06 -14.67 4.37
N GLY A 377 -6.79 -15.98 4.46
CA GLY A 377 -5.73 -16.67 3.72
C GLY A 377 -4.34 -16.15 4.09
N ASN A 378 -3.44 -16.12 3.10
CA ASN A 378 -2.09 -15.56 3.24
C ASN A 378 -2.04 -14.06 2.88
N MET A 379 -3.14 -13.33 3.07
CA MET A 379 -3.20 -11.90 2.79
C MET A 379 -2.78 -11.12 4.03
N GLY A 380 -1.92 -10.12 3.84
CA GLY A 380 -1.64 -9.12 4.87
C GLY A 380 -2.90 -8.32 5.17
N ALA A 381 -3.33 -8.31 6.43
CA ALA A 381 -4.56 -7.65 6.84
C ALA A 381 -4.39 -6.83 8.12
N ILE A 382 -5.09 -5.70 8.20
CA ILE A 382 -5.19 -4.86 9.38
C ILE A 382 -6.65 -4.80 9.79
N ILE A 383 -6.96 -5.36 10.95
CA ILE A 383 -8.28 -5.39 11.54
C ILE A 383 -8.33 -4.37 12.65
N VAL A 384 -9.22 -3.40 12.56
CA VAL A 384 -9.38 -2.36 13.58
C VAL A 384 -10.70 -2.60 14.30
N ALA A 385 -10.71 -2.56 15.63
CA ALA A 385 -11.95 -2.66 16.39
C ALA A 385 -11.87 -1.89 17.71
N VAL A 386 -13.03 -1.49 18.25
CA VAL A 386 -13.11 -0.98 19.62
C VAL A 386 -12.81 -2.09 20.64
N ASP A 387 -13.36 -3.29 20.40
CA ASP A 387 -13.35 -4.42 21.33
C ASP A 387 -13.25 -5.72 20.54
N PHE A 388 -12.30 -6.58 20.93
CA PHE A 388 -12.07 -7.87 20.26
C PHE A 388 -13.20 -8.88 20.51
N ASP A 389 -14.00 -8.74 21.59
CA ASP A 389 -15.13 -9.64 21.85
C ASP A 389 -16.35 -9.37 20.94
N GLN A 390 -16.35 -8.22 20.24
CA GLN A 390 -17.39 -7.88 19.26
C GLN A 390 -17.08 -8.38 17.85
N VAL A 391 -15.88 -8.90 17.62
CA VAL A 391 -15.41 -9.37 16.31
C VAL A 391 -15.56 -10.90 16.21
N CYS A 392 -15.80 -11.39 15.00
CA CYS A 392 -15.88 -12.81 14.70
C CYS A 392 -14.65 -13.59 15.21
N PRO A 393 -14.82 -14.71 15.94
CA PRO A 393 -13.71 -15.51 16.47
C PRO A 393 -12.70 -15.97 15.42
N ALA A 394 -13.15 -16.28 14.19
CA ALA A 394 -12.28 -16.73 13.11
C ALA A 394 -11.22 -15.68 12.70
N VAL A 395 -11.49 -14.39 12.95
CA VAL A 395 -10.50 -13.32 12.77
C VAL A 395 -9.42 -13.41 13.85
N LEU A 396 -9.84 -13.57 15.10
CA LEU A 396 -8.94 -13.61 16.26
C LEU A 396 -7.96 -14.78 16.19
N ASP A 397 -8.41 -15.93 15.69
CA ASP A 397 -7.58 -17.12 15.48
C ASP A 397 -6.44 -16.89 14.47
N GLY A 398 -6.62 -15.92 13.56
CA GLY A 398 -5.63 -15.56 12.53
C GLY A 398 -4.66 -14.45 12.92
N VAL A 399 -4.84 -13.80 14.08
CA VAL A 399 -4.05 -12.62 14.47
C VAL A 399 -2.61 -13.01 14.79
N ASN A 400 -1.66 -12.32 14.13
CA ASN A 400 -0.23 -12.50 14.32
C ASN A 400 0.39 -11.41 15.19
N VAL A 401 -0.14 -10.18 15.10
CA VAL A 401 0.35 -9.03 15.86
C VAL A 401 -0.85 -8.30 16.46
N LEU A 402 -0.75 -7.93 17.74
CA LEU A 402 -1.72 -7.08 18.43
C LEU A 402 -1.09 -5.71 18.69
N VAL A 403 -1.78 -4.64 18.31
CA VAL A 403 -1.49 -3.28 18.75
C VAL A 403 -2.68 -2.75 19.54
N THR A 404 -2.42 -2.31 20.77
CA THR A 404 -3.43 -1.68 21.63
C THR A 404 -3.07 -0.21 21.86
N LEU A 405 -4.08 0.66 21.80
CA LEU A 405 -3.90 2.11 21.84
C LEU A 405 -4.68 2.76 22.99
N GLY A 406 -4.13 3.86 23.51
CA GLY A 406 -4.77 4.69 24.53
C GLY A 406 -4.42 4.31 25.97
N SER A 407 -5.06 4.98 26.93
CA SER A 407 -4.70 4.88 28.36
C SER A 407 -4.86 3.48 28.97
N THR A 408 -5.68 2.62 28.35
CA THR A 408 -5.96 1.25 28.80
C THR A 408 -5.22 0.20 27.94
N ALA A 409 -4.22 0.59 27.14
CA ALA A 409 -3.52 -0.31 26.22
C ALA A 409 -2.97 -1.57 26.91
N ARG A 410 -2.28 -1.41 28.05
CA ARG A 410 -1.75 -2.52 28.85
C ARG A 410 -2.84 -3.50 29.30
N GLU A 411 -3.95 -2.97 29.81
CA GLU A 411 -5.08 -3.79 30.29
C GLU A 411 -5.73 -4.57 29.15
N LEU A 412 -5.83 -3.98 27.96
CA LEU A 412 -6.35 -4.64 26.76
C LEU A 412 -5.47 -5.82 26.33
N VAL A 413 -4.14 -5.70 26.42
CA VAL A 413 -3.22 -6.82 26.15
C VAL A 413 -3.43 -7.95 27.16
N GLU A 414 -3.54 -7.64 28.45
CA GLU A 414 -3.79 -8.64 29.50
C GLU A 414 -5.13 -9.37 29.30
N GLN A 415 -6.18 -8.64 28.92
CA GLN A 415 -7.49 -9.21 28.61
C GLN A 415 -7.44 -10.09 27.36
N PHE A 416 -6.76 -9.65 26.31
CA PHE A 416 -6.59 -10.44 25.09
C PHE A 416 -5.82 -11.74 25.36
N ALA A 417 -4.75 -11.70 26.16
CA ALA A 417 -4.00 -12.89 26.55
C ALA A 417 -4.88 -13.93 27.28
N LYS A 418 -5.75 -13.48 28.19
CA LYS A 418 -6.74 -14.35 28.84
C LYS A 418 -7.73 -14.93 27.84
N ARG A 419 -8.21 -14.12 26.90
CA ARG A 419 -9.19 -14.50 25.88
C ARG A 419 -8.69 -15.58 24.92
N ILE A 420 -7.41 -15.53 24.54
CA ILE A 420 -6.75 -16.55 23.69
C ILE A 420 -6.08 -17.66 24.50
N GLN A 421 -6.28 -17.69 25.83
CA GLN A 421 -5.73 -18.68 26.75
C GLN A 421 -4.19 -18.82 26.69
N ARG A 422 -3.49 -17.70 26.50
CA ARG A 422 -2.03 -17.63 26.51
C ARG A 422 -1.49 -16.98 27.76
N ARG A 423 -0.23 -17.29 28.09
CA ARG A 423 0.49 -16.59 29.15
C ARG A 423 0.55 -15.10 28.79
N CYS A 424 0.20 -14.26 29.76
CA CYS A 424 0.31 -12.81 29.61
C CYS A 424 1.79 -12.44 29.36
N PRO A 425 2.09 -11.61 28.34
CA PRO A 425 3.45 -11.20 28.05
C PRO A 425 4.00 -10.32 29.17
N ASP A 426 5.32 -10.32 29.31
CA ASP A 426 6.02 -9.43 30.22
C ASP A 426 5.93 -8.00 29.68
N PHE A 427 5.80 -7.00 30.57
CA PHE A 427 5.77 -5.60 30.19
C PHE A 427 7.06 -4.91 30.63
N PRO A 428 7.61 -4.00 29.82
CA PRO A 428 8.74 -3.19 30.22
C PRO A 428 8.41 -2.31 31.44
N GLU A 429 9.44 -1.90 32.17
CA GLU A 429 9.31 -1.03 33.33
C GLU A 429 8.57 0.26 32.97
N ARG A 430 7.61 0.61 33.82
CA ARG A 430 6.72 1.74 33.60
C ARG A 430 7.53 3.04 33.58
N SER A 431 7.68 3.64 32.42
CA SER A 431 8.31 4.95 32.28
C SER A 431 7.34 6.05 32.77
N PRO A 432 7.83 7.17 33.35
CA PRO A 432 6.97 8.28 33.74
C PRO A 432 6.41 8.99 32.48
N GLY A 433 5.20 8.61 32.08
CA GLY A 433 4.47 9.18 30.94
C GLY A 433 3.32 8.27 30.52
N PRO A 434 2.34 8.77 29.74
CA PRO A 434 1.29 7.94 29.15
C PRO A 434 1.86 6.90 28.17
N GLU A 435 1.49 5.63 28.37
CA GLU A 435 1.73 4.54 27.41
C GLU A 435 0.73 4.71 26.26
N TYR A 436 1.19 5.21 25.11
CA TYR A 436 0.29 5.54 24.00
C TYR A 436 -0.08 4.32 23.14
N ALA A 437 0.84 3.36 23.03
CA ALA A 437 0.67 2.18 22.17
C ALA A 437 1.52 0.99 22.66
N CYS A 438 0.88 -0.17 22.85
CA CYS A 438 1.53 -1.43 23.18
C CYS A 438 1.40 -2.39 21.99
N LEU A 439 2.52 -2.97 21.56
CA LEU A 439 2.60 -3.97 20.50
C LEU A 439 2.99 -5.33 21.08
N TRP A 440 2.27 -6.37 20.70
CA TRP A 440 2.57 -7.76 21.06
C TRP A 440 2.60 -8.64 19.82
N ASP A 441 3.76 -9.23 19.54
CA ASP A 441 3.94 -10.28 18.53
C ASP A 441 3.49 -11.62 19.11
N LEU A 442 2.48 -12.25 18.50
CA LEU A 442 1.91 -13.50 18.97
C LEU A 442 2.68 -14.74 18.50
N HIS A 443 3.68 -14.64 17.63
CA HIS A 443 4.47 -15.81 17.25
C HIS A 443 5.42 -16.22 18.37
N ASP A 444 6.30 -15.31 18.78
CA ASP A 444 7.39 -15.58 19.74
C ASP A 444 7.54 -14.47 20.81
N GLY A 445 6.64 -13.49 20.86
CA GLY A 445 6.74 -12.34 21.76
C GLY A 445 6.43 -12.68 23.21
N ALA A 446 7.48 -12.95 24.00
CA ALA A 446 7.38 -13.06 25.45
C ALA A 446 7.22 -11.69 26.15
N GLU A 447 7.55 -10.60 25.47
CA GLU A 447 7.55 -9.24 25.99
C GLU A 447 6.78 -8.29 25.06
N VAL A 448 6.06 -7.33 25.64
CA VAL A 448 5.38 -6.24 24.94
C VAL A 448 6.36 -5.15 24.54
N VAL A 449 6.23 -4.66 23.31
CA VAL A 449 7.00 -3.53 22.80
C VAL A 449 6.18 -2.24 22.95
N LEU A 450 6.72 -1.24 23.65
CA LEU A 450 6.13 0.09 23.71
C LEU A 450 6.52 0.91 22.48
N LEU A 451 5.52 1.43 21.77
CA LEU A 451 5.71 2.30 20.62
C LEU A 451 5.64 3.78 21.03
N ASN A 452 6.44 4.62 20.38
CA ASN A 452 6.32 6.07 20.48
C ASN A 452 4.94 6.54 19.98
N GLN A 453 4.50 7.70 20.44
CA GLN A 453 3.32 8.33 19.85
C GLN A 453 3.59 8.65 18.38
N LEU A 454 2.86 8.00 17.49
CA LEU A 454 2.93 8.21 16.05
C LEU A 454 1.85 9.22 15.67
N SER A 455 2.18 10.13 14.76
CA SER A 455 1.23 11.10 14.23
C SER A 455 1.34 11.13 12.71
N PRO A 456 0.24 10.93 11.98
CA PRO A 456 0.23 11.07 10.54
C PRO A 456 0.53 12.52 10.16
N VAL A 457 1.10 12.71 8.97
CA VAL A 457 1.22 14.01 8.30
C VAL A 457 -0.17 14.48 7.87
N GLN A 458 -0.98 13.56 7.32
CA GLN A 458 -2.35 13.82 6.93
C GLN A 458 -3.21 14.11 8.17
N LYS A 459 -4.02 15.18 8.08
CA LYS A 459 -4.95 15.52 9.16
C LYS A 459 -6.22 14.70 9.04
N HIS A 460 -6.51 13.95 10.10
CA HIS A 460 -7.71 13.13 10.15
C HIS A 460 -8.98 13.99 10.33
N HIS A 461 -9.88 13.97 9.35
CA HIS A 461 -11.18 14.64 9.41
C HIS A 461 -12.22 13.74 10.09
N ARG A 462 -12.09 13.63 11.42
CA ARG A 462 -12.95 12.77 12.24
C ARG A 462 -14.41 13.20 12.14
N HIS A 463 -15.29 12.30 11.70
CA HIS A 463 -16.76 12.42 11.77
C HIS A 463 -17.37 13.75 11.30
N SER A 464 -16.68 14.52 10.45
CA SER A 464 -17.17 15.86 10.09
C SER A 464 -18.46 15.74 9.28
N GLY A 465 -18.50 14.92 8.23
CA GLY A 465 -19.67 14.82 7.35
C GLY A 465 -20.99 14.46 8.05
N LYS A 466 -21.00 13.45 8.94
CA LYS A 466 -22.21 12.94 9.60
C LYS A 466 -22.85 13.95 10.54
N TYR A 467 -22.04 14.64 11.35
CA TYR A 467 -22.55 15.58 12.34
C TYR A 467 -22.58 17.02 11.84
N VAL A 468 -21.82 17.37 10.81
CA VAL A 468 -21.84 18.71 10.22
C VAL A 468 -23.08 18.91 9.35
N ALA A 469 -23.37 17.97 8.45
CA ALA A 469 -24.45 18.10 7.47
C ALA A 469 -25.39 16.88 7.38
N GLY A 470 -25.10 15.78 8.09
CA GLY A 470 -25.99 14.62 8.16
C GLY A 470 -27.20 14.82 9.09
N ASP A 471 -27.94 13.76 9.39
CA ASP A 471 -29.11 13.78 10.28
C ASP A 471 -28.88 12.80 11.44
N VAL A 472 -28.83 13.31 12.68
CA VAL A 472 -28.70 12.48 13.90
C VAL A 472 -30.00 11.74 14.26
N GLY A 473 -31.07 11.96 13.51
CA GLY A 473 -32.41 11.43 13.71
C GLY A 473 -33.23 12.29 14.66
N ALA A 474 -34.55 12.36 14.41
CA ALA A 474 -35.48 13.23 15.15
C ALA A 474 -35.49 13.03 16.68
N TRP A 475 -35.11 11.85 17.16
CA TRP A 475 -35.03 11.53 18.60
C TRP A 475 -33.76 12.04 19.27
N HIS A 476 -32.69 12.27 18.52
CA HIS A 476 -31.40 12.77 19.02
C HIS A 476 -31.12 14.22 18.62
N ALA A 477 -32.00 14.84 17.83
CA ALA A 477 -31.88 16.23 17.42
C ALA A 477 -31.89 17.16 18.64
N PHE A 478 -31.02 18.18 18.63
CA PHE A 478 -31.00 19.19 19.69
C PHE A 478 -32.26 20.03 19.64
N ARG A 479 -33.10 19.99 20.68
CA ARG A 479 -34.37 20.72 20.70
C ARG A 479 -34.21 22.11 21.29
N PHE A 480 -34.33 23.13 20.45
CA PHE A 480 -34.46 24.52 20.88
C PHE A 480 -35.91 24.83 21.26
N SER A 481 -36.28 24.49 22.50
CA SER A 481 -37.62 24.77 23.07
C SER A 481 -38.07 26.22 22.89
N ALA A 482 -37.17 27.19 23.10
CA ALA A 482 -37.44 28.63 22.91
C ALA A 482 -37.76 29.02 21.45
N LEU A 483 -37.36 28.22 20.46
CA LEU A 483 -37.59 28.49 19.04
C LEU A 483 -38.63 27.56 18.41
N CYS A 484 -39.13 26.56 19.15
CA CYS A 484 -39.96 25.46 18.63
C CYS A 484 -39.31 24.76 17.40
N GLN A 485 -37.98 24.67 17.38
CA GLN A 485 -37.20 24.05 16.29
C GLN A 485 -36.19 23.06 16.86
N SER A 486 -35.70 22.15 16.01
CA SER A 486 -34.66 21.19 16.37
C SER A 486 -33.51 21.26 15.37
N ALA A 487 -32.29 21.04 15.86
CA ALA A 487 -31.11 20.87 15.02
C ALA A 487 -30.72 19.39 14.92
N SER A 488 -30.70 18.91 13.68
CA SER A 488 -30.37 17.53 13.29
C SER A 488 -28.87 17.35 13.06
N ASN A 489 -28.11 18.46 13.02
CA ASN A 489 -26.66 18.50 12.86
C ASN A 489 -26.07 19.81 13.43
N LEU A 490 -24.74 19.90 13.42
CA LEU A 490 -23.96 21.03 13.90
C LEU A 490 -24.17 22.30 13.06
N THR A 491 -24.43 22.19 11.74
CA THR A 491 -24.73 23.37 10.92
C THR A 491 -26.06 24.01 11.32
N GLU A 492 -27.10 23.19 11.49
CA GLU A 492 -28.39 23.63 12.00
C GLU A 492 -28.29 24.15 13.43
N PHE A 493 -27.50 23.49 14.28
CA PHE A 493 -27.26 23.94 15.65
C PHE A 493 -26.61 25.33 15.69
N LEU A 494 -25.57 25.56 14.89
CA LEU A 494 -24.92 26.87 14.78
C LEU A 494 -25.90 27.93 14.25
N SER A 495 -26.65 27.62 13.20
CA SER A 495 -27.64 28.53 12.64
C SER A 495 -28.73 28.90 13.64
N LEU A 496 -29.34 27.91 14.30
CA LEU A 496 -30.44 28.11 15.25
C LEU A 496 -29.99 28.78 16.54
N SER A 497 -28.82 28.43 17.06
CA SER A 497 -28.31 28.99 18.32
C SER A 497 -28.08 30.50 18.26
N THR A 498 -27.69 31.05 17.10
CA THR A 498 -27.56 32.52 16.91
C THR A 498 -28.86 33.30 17.04
N ARG A 499 -30.01 32.62 16.92
CA ARG A 499 -31.35 33.24 16.99
C ARG A 499 -31.92 33.29 18.42
N LEU A 500 -31.22 32.72 19.39
CA LEU A 500 -31.65 32.72 20.79
C LEU A 500 -31.40 34.06 21.49
N GLU A 501 -32.32 34.45 22.35
CA GLU A 501 -32.13 35.57 23.29
C GLU A 501 -31.26 35.15 24.49
N ASP A 502 -30.62 36.13 25.14
CA ASP A 502 -29.69 35.90 26.26
C ASP A 502 -30.31 35.11 27.42
N THR A 503 -31.59 35.32 27.70
CA THR A 503 -32.33 34.60 28.75
C THR A 503 -32.47 33.11 28.44
N ALA A 504 -32.76 32.76 27.18
CA ALA A 504 -32.85 31.38 26.72
C ALA A 504 -31.48 30.71 26.66
N LEU A 505 -30.46 31.40 26.12
CA LEU A 505 -29.08 30.91 26.10
C LEU A 505 -28.57 30.54 27.50
N ARG A 506 -28.81 31.42 28.47
CA ARG A 506 -28.40 31.18 29.86
C ARG A 506 -29.12 29.99 30.48
N GLY A 507 -30.36 29.72 30.07
CA GLY A 507 -31.10 28.52 30.45
C GLY A 507 -30.41 27.23 29.99
N TYR A 508 -30.08 27.12 28.70
CA TYR A 508 -29.37 25.96 28.15
C TYR A 508 -27.97 25.78 28.76
N MET A 509 -27.22 26.87 28.93
CA MET A 509 -25.87 26.82 29.50
C MET A 509 -25.87 26.37 30.96
N ASN A 510 -26.79 26.88 31.79
CA ASN A 510 -26.91 26.46 33.20
C ASN A 510 -27.31 24.99 33.34
N ALA A 511 -28.08 24.46 32.39
CA ALA A 511 -28.45 23.05 32.32
C ALA A 511 -27.34 22.16 31.73
N GLY A 512 -26.32 22.76 31.10
CA GLY A 512 -25.26 22.05 30.37
C GLY A 512 -25.76 21.37 29.10
N ASP A 513 -26.87 21.85 28.52
CA ASP A 513 -27.55 21.16 27.43
C ASP A 513 -26.65 21.03 26.19
N PHE A 514 -25.82 22.03 25.87
CA PHE A 514 -24.94 21.97 24.70
C PHE A 514 -23.81 20.96 24.92
N SER A 515 -23.11 21.03 26.07
CA SER A 515 -22.05 20.06 26.36
C SER A 515 -22.57 18.62 26.48
N ASN A 516 -23.76 18.43 27.06
CA ASN A 516 -24.40 17.12 27.16
C ASN A 516 -24.77 16.58 25.77
N TRP A 517 -25.35 17.40 24.89
CA TRP A 517 -25.64 16.98 23.52
C TRP A 517 -24.37 16.64 22.73
N PHE A 518 -23.31 17.44 22.87
CA PHE A 518 -22.02 17.14 22.24
C PHE A 518 -21.41 15.83 22.76
N ARG A 519 -21.61 15.51 24.04
CA ARG A 519 -21.12 14.26 24.65
C ARG A 519 -21.96 13.05 24.22
N GLU A 520 -23.27 13.14 24.33
CA GLU A 520 -24.16 11.98 24.22
C GLU A 520 -24.57 11.68 22.77
N VAL A 521 -24.74 12.72 21.94
CA VAL A 521 -25.21 12.58 20.56
C VAL A 521 -24.09 12.73 19.55
N ILE A 522 -23.33 13.82 19.63
CA ILE A 522 -22.19 14.05 18.71
C ILE A 522 -21.01 13.12 19.07
N ARG A 523 -20.98 12.59 20.30
CA ARG A 523 -19.94 11.69 20.82
C ARG A 523 -18.54 12.30 20.73
N ASP A 524 -18.47 13.57 21.11
CA ASP A 524 -17.25 14.37 21.07
C ASP A 524 -16.89 14.90 22.46
N ASP A 525 -16.18 14.09 23.25
CA ASP A 525 -15.80 14.43 24.62
C ASP A 525 -14.90 15.67 24.70
N VAL A 526 -14.06 15.91 23.68
CA VAL A 526 -13.18 17.08 23.66
C VAL A 526 -14.00 18.35 23.44
N LEU A 527 -14.93 18.33 22.49
CA LEU A 527 -15.86 19.45 22.28
C LEU A 527 -16.71 19.64 23.53
N ALA A 528 -17.32 18.58 24.05
CA ALA A 528 -18.17 18.63 25.23
C ALA A 528 -17.46 19.22 26.45
N ASN A 529 -16.23 18.77 26.74
CA ASN A 529 -15.47 19.27 27.89
C ASN A 529 -15.10 20.74 27.74
N LYS A 530 -14.69 21.18 26.54
CA LYS A 530 -14.40 22.60 26.28
C LYS A 530 -15.67 23.46 26.33
N THR A 531 -16.77 22.99 25.76
CA THR A 531 -18.07 23.65 25.83
C THR A 531 -18.54 23.76 27.28
N HIS A 532 -18.38 22.72 28.09
CA HIS A 532 -18.76 22.74 29.50
C HIS A 532 -17.97 23.79 30.30
N GLN A 533 -16.67 23.98 30.00
CA GLN A 533 -15.88 25.05 30.61
C GLN A 533 -16.42 26.44 30.26
N VAL A 534 -16.86 26.64 29.02
CA VAL A 534 -17.48 27.89 28.58
C VAL A 534 -18.87 28.09 29.20
N GLU A 535 -19.68 27.03 29.30
CA GLU A 535 -21.02 27.06 29.92
C GLU A 535 -20.97 27.39 31.42
N THR A 536 -19.92 26.93 32.12
CA THR A 536 -19.77 27.11 33.58
C THR A 536 -19.05 28.40 33.97
N ASP A 537 -18.51 29.15 33.01
CA ASP A 537 -17.87 30.44 33.26
C ASP A 537 -18.91 31.54 33.47
N ALA A 538 -19.22 31.81 34.75
CA ALA A 538 -20.17 32.84 35.16
C ALA A 538 -19.74 34.28 34.83
N THR A 539 -18.48 34.49 34.41
CA THR A 539 -17.96 35.81 34.04
C THR A 539 -18.27 36.19 32.58
N LEU A 540 -18.63 35.21 31.74
CA LEU A 540 -18.95 35.44 30.33
C LEU A 540 -20.41 35.87 30.15
N ALA A 541 -20.63 36.85 29.27
CA ALA A 541 -21.97 37.17 28.78
C ALA A 541 -22.47 36.03 27.87
N PRO A 542 -23.78 35.68 27.89
CA PRO A 542 -24.31 34.54 27.13
C PRO A 542 -23.97 34.55 25.64
N LYS A 543 -23.98 35.73 24.98
CA LYS A 543 -23.58 35.82 23.57
C LYS A 543 -22.09 35.60 23.32
N GLU A 544 -21.23 36.00 24.25
CA GLU A 544 -19.79 35.78 24.11
C GLU A 544 -19.43 34.33 24.39
N ALA A 545 -20.08 33.71 25.38
CA ALA A 545 -20.01 32.27 25.62
C ALA A 545 -20.48 31.48 24.37
N LEU A 546 -21.61 31.85 23.78
CA LEU A 546 -22.08 31.21 22.54
C LEU A 546 -21.08 31.39 21.41
N LYS A 547 -20.49 32.58 21.24
CA LYS A 547 -19.48 32.83 20.20
C LYS A 547 -18.25 31.95 20.38
N GLN A 548 -17.77 31.77 21.61
CA GLN A 548 -16.67 30.85 21.90
C GLN A 548 -17.05 29.38 21.61
N ILE A 549 -18.26 28.95 21.99
CA ILE A 549 -18.77 27.61 21.67
C ILE A 549 -18.86 27.43 20.15
N SER A 550 -19.39 28.40 19.43
CA SER A 550 -19.46 28.37 17.96
C SER A 550 -18.08 28.30 17.34
N GLN A 551 -17.09 29.06 17.85
CA GLN A 551 -15.71 28.95 17.39
C GLN A 551 -15.08 27.59 17.70
N LEU A 552 -15.40 26.97 18.84
CA LEU A 552 -14.97 25.61 19.16
C LEU A 552 -15.55 24.59 18.17
N VAL A 553 -16.84 24.71 17.83
CA VAL A 553 -17.47 23.86 16.82
C VAL A 553 -16.87 24.12 15.44
N GLN A 554 -16.78 25.37 14.99
CA GLN A 554 -16.25 25.75 13.68
C GLN A 554 -14.79 25.37 13.49
N SER A 555 -13.94 25.58 14.50
CA SER A 555 -12.53 25.19 14.45
C SER A 555 -12.35 23.67 14.45
N ARG A 556 -13.22 22.94 15.15
CA ARG A 556 -13.13 21.49 15.28
C ARG A 556 -13.71 20.75 14.07
N TYR A 557 -14.67 21.35 13.37
CA TYR A 557 -15.40 20.74 12.26
C TYR A 557 -15.24 21.46 10.91
N HIS A 558 -14.41 22.52 10.85
CA HIS A 558 -14.14 23.34 9.66
C HIS A 558 -15.40 23.94 9.00
N LEU A 559 -16.26 24.54 9.82
CA LEU A 559 -17.55 25.14 9.44
C LEU A 559 -17.52 26.66 9.27
#